data_AF-A0A973JSY5-F1
#
_entry.id   AF-A0A973JSY5-F1
#
_cell.length_a   1.000
_cell.length_b   1.000
_cell.length_c   1.000
_cell.angle_alpha   90.00
_cell.angle_beta   90.00
_cell.angle_gamma   90.00
#
_symmetry.space_group_name_H-M   'P 1'
#
loop_
_entity.id
_entity.type
_entity.pdbx_description
1 polymer ?
#
loop_
_entity_poly.entity_id
_entity_poly.type
_entity_poly.pdbx_seq_one_letter_code
_entity_poly.pdbx_strand_id
1 'polypeptide(L)'
;QFQPNKSIKTIGITTPRNQLAYALVSIDINPSFELYVDKNDKVIEINSINDEAETLDIDQLIGLEVQDVVESLIKQAQDKGYINSLDTNQDTVIISTINYGIDGEKLIRNIQVKLGSSLNIDRNVKSYIIQATEDDREEAKKENISLGIYMLNGIIQNNGVPMSVQKFVSDLNNLEVLEEYAEKTNGSELVEIIQALINELVSKGIDVTTFQSRLNSEGEDLEELIEDLKDQFENLSPNSSSSNENQEDEYKLEDKEEDDDHEDEEDDD
;
A
#
# COMPACT_ATOMS: atom_id res chain seq x y z
N GLN A 1 -21.21 42.96 -14.68
CA GLN A 1 -19.90 42.33 -14.90
C GLN A 1 -20.16 40.91 -15.36
N PHE A 2 -19.60 40.54 -16.51
CA PHE A 2 -19.68 39.19 -17.05
C PHE A 2 -18.96 38.23 -16.09
N GLN A 3 -19.66 37.20 -15.61
CA GLN A 3 -19.07 35.99 -15.04
C GLN A 3 -18.89 35.02 -16.22
N PRO A 4 -17.67 34.79 -16.74
CA PRO A 4 -17.51 33.80 -17.79
C PRO A 4 -17.69 32.39 -17.22
N ASN A 5 -18.70 31.70 -17.74
CA ASN A 5 -18.98 30.27 -17.75
C ASN A 5 -18.20 29.36 -16.78
N LYS A 6 -18.93 28.90 -15.77
CA LYS A 6 -18.75 27.58 -15.14
C LYS A 6 -18.76 26.51 -16.24
N SER A 7 -17.58 26.04 -16.65
CA SER A 7 -17.42 24.88 -17.54
C SER A 7 -16.71 23.77 -16.78
N ILE A 8 -17.35 23.20 -15.76
CA ILE A 8 -16.91 21.89 -15.25
C ILE A 8 -17.62 20.86 -16.13
N LYS A 9 -16.95 20.43 -17.19
CA LYS A 9 -17.39 19.30 -18.00
C LYS A 9 -16.20 18.56 -18.59
N THR A 10 -15.34 18.07 -17.71
CA THR A 10 -14.32 17.10 -18.11
C THR A 10 -14.85 15.74 -17.67
N ILE A 11 -15.39 14.97 -18.63
CA ILE A 11 -15.94 13.62 -18.45
C ILE A 11 -14.80 12.60 -18.63
N GLY A 12 -13.61 12.95 -18.14
CA GLY A 12 -12.36 12.25 -18.37
C GLY A 12 -11.24 13.12 -18.94
N ILE A 13 -10.01 12.71 -18.73
CA ILE A 13 -8.76 13.32 -19.21
C ILE A 13 -8.11 12.44 -20.27
N THR A 14 -7.30 13.04 -21.14
CA THR A 14 -6.48 12.27 -22.09
C THR A 14 -5.17 11.87 -21.43
N THR A 15 -4.85 10.58 -21.46
CA THR A 15 -3.58 10.06 -20.94
C THR A 15 -2.41 10.41 -21.87
N PRO A 16 -1.14 10.29 -21.43
CA PRO A 16 0.02 10.46 -22.31
C PRO A 16 0.00 9.58 -23.56
N ARG A 17 -0.59 8.38 -23.49
CA ARG A 17 -0.80 7.49 -24.65
C ARG A 17 -2.10 7.73 -25.42
N ASN A 18 -2.72 8.90 -25.27
CA ASN A 18 -3.96 9.32 -25.94
C ASN A 18 -5.17 8.41 -25.66
N GLN A 19 -5.27 7.86 -24.45
CA GLN A 19 -6.45 7.13 -24.00
C GLN A 19 -7.35 8.02 -23.12
N LEU A 20 -8.61 7.65 -22.92
CA LEU A 20 -9.53 8.44 -22.09
C LEU A 20 -9.64 7.84 -20.69
N ALA A 21 -9.10 8.55 -19.70
CA ALA A 21 -9.18 8.18 -18.28
C ALA A 21 -10.24 8.98 -17.56
N TYR A 22 -10.87 8.39 -16.57
CA TYR A 22 -11.96 8.96 -15.78
C TYR A 22 -11.60 9.10 -14.30
N ALA A 23 -10.53 8.45 -13.86
CA ALA A 23 -9.88 8.73 -12.59
C ALA A 23 -8.36 8.58 -12.74
N LEU A 24 -7.65 9.20 -11.80
CA LEU A 24 -6.24 8.97 -11.55
C LEU A 24 -6.06 8.49 -10.13
N VAL A 25 -5.27 7.43 -9.96
CA VAL A 25 -4.88 6.91 -8.66
C VAL A 25 -3.36 7.02 -8.57
N SER A 26 -2.85 7.83 -7.65
CA SER A 26 -1.44 7.88 -7.29
C SER A 26 -1.19 6.95 -6.11
N ILE A 27 -0.17 6.12 -6.18
CA ILE A 27 0.23 5.23 -5.10
C ILE A 27 1.64 5.58 -4.68
N ASP A 28 1.84 5.81 -3.39
CA ASP A 28 3.11 6.22 -2.80
C ASP A 28 3.47 5.25 -1.67
N ILE A 29 4.35 4.30 -2.00
CA ILE A 29 4.95 3.33 -1.07
C ILE A 29 6.42 3.68 -0.84
N ASN A 30 7.07 4.25 -1.87
CA ASN A 30 8.50 4.15 -2.19
C ASN A 30 8.82 2.76 -2.75
N PRO A 31 8.30 2.38 -3.94
CA PRO A 31 8.10 3.22 -5.14
C PRO A 31 6.78 3.99 -5.29
N SER A 32 6.71 4.89 -6.28
CA SER A 32 5.56 5.77 -6.59
C SER A 32 5.02 5.60 -8.02
N PHE A 33 3.70 5.54 -8.17
CA PHE A 33 3.00 5.27 -9.44
C PHE A 33 1.81 6.22 -9.67
N GLU A 34 1.54 6.56 -10.92
CA GLU A 34 0.25 7.11 -11.36
C GLU A 34 -0.49 6.10 -12.25
N LEU A 35 -1.72 5.76 -11.88
CA LEU A 35 -2.59 4.86 -12.61
C LEU A 35 -3.73 5.67 -13.22
N TYR A 36 -3.89 5.55 -14.53
CA TYR A 36 -5.02 6.10 -15.25
C TYR A 36 -6.09 5.03 -15.38
N VAL A 37 -7.30 5.36 -14.96
CA VAL A 37 -8.40 4.41 -14.81
C VAL A 37 -9.53 4.79 -15.75
N ASP A 38 -10.09 3.83 -16.48
CA ASP A 38 -11.24 4.06 -17.36
C ASP A 38 -12.57 4.14 -16.59
N LYS A 39 -13.69 4.31 -17.31
CA LYS A 39 -15.03 4.40 -16.71
C LYS A 39 -15.55 3.09 -16.09
N ASN A 40 -14.87 1.98 -16.30
CA ASN A 40 -15.22 0.65 -15.79
C ASN A 40 -14.25 0.22 -14.69
N ASP A 41 -13.56 1.17 -14.06
CA ASP A 41 -12.57 0.94 -12.99
C ASP A 41 -11.34 0.12 -13.47
N LYS A 42 -11.08 0.04 -14.79
CA LYS A 42 -9.91 -0.67 -15.35
C LYS A 42 -8.71 0.26 -15.54
N VAL A 43 -7.53 -0.22 -15.19
CA VAL A 43 -6.28 0.52 -15.43
C VAL A 43 -5.92 0.46 -16.91
N ILE A 44 -5.74 1.61 -17.54
CA ILE A 44 -5.43 1.72 -18.98
C ILE A 44 -4.00 2.21 -19.25
N GLU A 45 -3.37 2.81 -18.24
CA GLU A 45 -1.98 3.28 -18.28
C GLU A 45 -1.44 3.40 -16.86
N ILE A 46 -0.18 2.98 -16.67
CA ILE A 46 0.57 3.13 -15.42
C ILE A 46 1.84 3.89 -15.76
N ASN A 47 2.15 4.90 -14.97
CA ASN A 47 3.39 5.66 -15.04
C ASN A 47 4.18 5.48 -13.74
N SER A 48 5.44 5.08 -13.87
CA SER A 48 6.43 5.14 -12.79
C SER A 48 6.83 6.59 -12.55
N ILE A 49 6.74 7.06 -11.31
CA ILE A 49 6.98 8.47 -10.94
C ILE A 49 8.40 8.69 -10.41
N ASN A 50 9.01 7.65 -9.82
CA ASN A 50 10.39 7.66 -9.35
C ASN A 50 11.17 6.45 -9.86
N ASP A 51 12.50 6.49 -9.74
CA ASP A 51 13.42 5.47 -10.28
C ASP A 51 13.16 4.09 -9.67
N GLU A 52 12.76 4.02 -8.39
CA GLU A 52 12.43 2.76 -7.71
C GLU A 52 11.25 2.03 -8.39
N ALA A 53 10.31 2.79 -8.95
CA ALA A 53 9.10 2.26 -9.58
C ALA A 53 9.40 1.58 -10.91
N GLU A 54 10.49 1.93 -11.60
CA GLU A 54 10.91 1.28 -12.85
C GLU A 54 11.32 -0.18 -12.65
N THR A 55 11.58 -0.59 -11.40
CA THR A 55 12.01 -1.96 -11.14
C THR A 55 10.84 -2.95 -11.17
N LEU A 56 9.59 -2.50 -10.96
CA LEU A 56 8.41 -3.35 -10.79
C LEU A 56 7.76 -3.73 -12.13
N ASP A 57 7.15 -4.92 -12.20
CA ASP A 57 6.48 -5.39 -13.43
C ASP A 57 5.05 -4.83 -13.48
N ILE A 58 4.87 -3.80 -14.31
CA ILE A 58 3.60 -3.08 -14.48
C ILE A 58 2.86 -3.46 -15.76
N ASP A 59 3.50 -4.11 -16.72
CA ASP A 59 2.92 -4.34 -18.05
C ASP A 59 1.72 -5.30 -17.97
N GLN A 60 1.80 -6.30 -17.11
CA GLN A 60 0.74 -7.29 -16.90
C GLN A 60 -0.46 -6.73 -16.11
N LEU A 61 -0.32 -5.54 -15.52
CA LEU A 61 -1.35 -4.91 -14.70
C LEU A 61 -2.33 -4.06 -15.53
N ILE A 62 -1.97 -3.73 -16.77
CA ILE A 62 -2.86 -2.99 -17.68
C ILE A 62 -4.07 -3.85 -18.07
N GLY A 63 -5.27 -3.27 -17.93
CA GLY A 63 -6.55 -3.90 -18.21
C GLY A 63 -7.20 -4.60 -17.00
N LEU A 64 -6.50 -4.68 -15.87
CA LEU A 64 -7.05 -5.20 -14.61
C LEU A 64 -7.87 -4.14 -13.87
N GLU A 65 -8.71 -4.57 -12.94
CA GLU A 65 -9.43 -3.65 -12.05
C GLU A 65 -8.43 -2.88 -11.18
N VAL A 66 -8.66 -1.59 -10.97
CA VAL A 66 -7.76 -0.71 -10.23
C VAL A 66 -7.46 -1.20 -8.82
N GLN A 67 -8.44 -1.72 -8.08
CA GLN A 67 -8.21 -2.26 -6.74
C GLN A 67 -7.29 -3.49 -6.75
N ASP A 68 -7.36 -4.33 -7.79
CA ASP A 68 -6.46 -5.49 -7.95
C ASP A 68 -5.05 -5.04 -8.34
N VAL A 69 -4.93 -4.00 -9.16
CA VAL A 69 -3.62 -3.40 -9.51
C VAL A 69 -2.97 -2.77 -8.28
N VAL A 70 -3.73 -2.03 -7.47
CA VAL A 70 -3.23 -1.44 -6.22
C VAL A 70 -2.72 -2.53 -5.27
N GLU A 71 -3.51 -3.59 -5.04
CA GLU A 71 -3.07 -4.73 -4.22
C GLU A 71 -1.78 -5.36 -4.78
N SER A 72 -1.72 -5.57 -6.10
CA SER A 72 -0.56 -6.18 -6.75
C SER A 72 0.70 -5.32 -6.62
N LEU A 73 0.60 -3.99 -6.80
CA LEU A 73 1.74 -3.09 -6.67
C LEU A 73 2.27 -3.07 -5.23
N ILE A 74 1.39 -3.05 -4.23
CA ILE A 74 1.77 -3.15 -2.81
C ILE A 74 2.46 -4.49 -2.55
N LYS A 75 1.90 -5.59 -3.06
CA LYS A 75 2.49 -6.93 -2.91
C LYS A 75 3.88 -7.02 -3.54
N GLN A 76 4.04 -6.53 -4.77
CA GLN A 76 5.34 -6.55 -5.44
C GLN A 76 6.36 -5.65 -4.71
N ALA A 77 5.94 -4.50 -4.17
CA ALA A 77 6.80 -3.64 -3.37
C ALA A 77 7.27 -4.37 -2.09
N GLN A 78 6.38 -5.11 -1.44
CA GLN A 78 6.70 -5.96 -0.29
C GLN A 78 7.68 -7.09 -0.66
N ASP A 79 7.45 -7.79 -1.77
CA ASP A 79 8.34 -8.86 -2.24
C ASP A 79 9.74 -8.37 -2.60
N LYS A 80 9.88 -7.08 -2.93
CA LYS A 80 11.16 -6.42 -3.19
C LYS A 80 11.81 -5.80 -1.95
N GLY A 81 11.17 -5.87 -0.79
CA GLY A 81 11.69 -5.34 0.47
C GLY A 81 11.60 -3.82 0.60
N TYR A 82 10.72 -3.16 -0.18
CA TYR A 82 10.39 -1.75 0.05
C TYR A 82 9.50 -1.54 1.27
N ILE A 83 8.81 -2.61 1.68
CA ILE A 83 8.03 -2.74 2.91
C ILE A 83 8.80 -3.75 3.77
N ASN A 84 9.18 -3.35 4.98
CA ASN A 84 9.96 -4.16 5.89
C ASN A 84 9.10 -4.67 7.05
N SER A 85 8.55 -5.87 6.89
CA SER A 85 7.78 -6.60 7.91
C SER A 85 8.50 -6.83 9.25
N LEU A 86 9.81 -6.59 9.34
CA LEU A 86 10.62 -6.77 10.56
C LEU A 86 10.89 -5.45 11.30
N ASP A 87 10.55 -4.30 10.73
CA ASP A 87 10.66 -3.01 11.41
C ASP A 87 9.40 -2.76 12.25
N THR A 88 9.57 -2.14 13.41
CA THR A 88 8.46 -1.72 14.28
C THR A 88 7.76 -0.46 13.78
N ASN A 89 8.28 0.18 12.74
CA ASN A 89 7.65 1.31 12.08
C ASN A 89 6.55 0.81 11.14
N GLN A 90 5.37 1.43 11.20
CA GLN A 90 4.24 1.09 10.33
C GLN A 90 4.58 1.42 8.87
N ASP A 91 4.82 0.41 8.05
CA ASP A 91 4.92 0.58 6.62
C ASP A 91 3.60 1.15 6.10
N THR A 92 3.68 2.31 5.48
CA THR A 92 2.52 3.10 5.11
C THR A 92 2.45 3.29 3.61
N VAL A 93 1.27 3.02 3.04
CA VAL A 93 0.93 3.27 1.65
C VAL A 93 -0.02 4.45 1.57
N ILE A 94 0.36 5.49 0.83
CA ILE A 94 -0.52 6.63 0.55
C ILE A 94 -1.13 6.46 -0.83
N ILE A 95 -2.45 6.53 -0.91
CA ILE A 95 -3.20 6.40 -2.16
C ILE A 95 -3.97 7.69 -2.38
N SER A 96 -3.55 8.49 -3.35
CA SER A 96 -4.27 9.73 -3.70
C SER A 96 -5.15 9.51 -4.93
N THR A 97 -6.41 9.92 -4.87
CA THR A 97 -7.38 9.70 -5.96
C THR A 97 -7.89 11.03 -6.52
N ILE A 98 -7.96 11.14 -7.84
CA ILE A 98 -8.60 12.25 -8.55
C ILE A 98 -9.72 11.69 -9.40
N ASN A 99 -10.90 12.30 -9.31
CA ASN A 99 -12.07 11.89 -10.06
C ASN A 99 -12.35 12.88 -11.21
N TYR A 100 -12.45 12.37 -12.44
CA TYR A 100 -12.79 13.12 -13.65
C TYR A 100 -14.17 12.75 -14.22
N GLY A 101 -15.13 12.40 -13.38
CA GLY A 101 -16.53 12.21 -13.77
C GLY A 101 -17.05 10.76 -13.69
N ILE A 102 -16.44 9.92 -12.86
CA ILE A 102 -17.02 8.64 -12.40
C ILE A 102 -17.53 8.77 -10.95
N ASP A 103 -18.04 7.68 -10.40
CA ASP A 103 -18.37 7.58 -8.98
C ASP A 103 -17.07 7.36 -8.17
N GLY A 104 -16.53 8.45 -7.62
CA GLY A 104 -15.26 8.42 -6.90
C GLY A 104 -15.37 7.74 -5.54
N GLU A 105 -16.54 7.83 -4.90
CA GLU A 105 -16.80 7.15 -3.63
C GLU A 105 -16.79 5.63 -3.85
N LYS A 106 -17.43 5.15 -4.93
CA LYS A 106 -17.36 3.73 -5.32
C LYS A 106 -15.93 3.27 -5.58
N LEU A 107 -15.13 4.06 -6.30
CA LEU A 107 -13.73 3.74 -6.58
C LEU A 107 -12.93 3.58 -5.28
N ILE A 108 -13.03 4.57 -4.38
CA ILE A 108 -12.34 4.59 -3.09
C ILE A 108 -12.76 3.38 -2.25
N ARG A 109 -14.06 3.15 -2.11
CA ARG A 109 -14.62 2.01 -1.38
C ARG A 109 -14.12 0.66 -1.92
N ASN A 110 -14.09 0.48 -3.23
CA ASN A 110 -13.58 -0.75 -3.85
C ASN A 110 -12.11 -0.99 -3.47
N ILE A 111 -11.29 0.06 -3.48
CA ILE A 111 -9.88 -0.03 -3.06
C ILE A 111 -9.80 -0.35 -1.57
N GLN A 112 -10.55 0.36 -0.71
CA GLN A 112 -10.55 0.11 0.75
C GLN A 112 -10.95 -1.31 1.11
N VAL A 113 -12.06 -1.81 0.54
CA VAL A 113 -12.55 -3.16 0.79
C VAL A 113 -11.52 -4.19 0.33
N LYS A 114 -10.92 -3.98 -0.85
CA LYS A 114 -9.91 -4.89 -1.40
C LYS A 114 -8.66 -4.95 -0.52
N LEU A 115 -8.16 -3.81 -0.05
CA LEU A 115 -6.98 -3.77 0.80
C LEU A 115 -7.27 -4.31 2.21
N GLY A 116 -8.40 -3.93 2.79
CA GLY A 116 -8.80 -4.39 4.13
C GLY A 116 -9.03 -5.91 4.21
N SER A 117 -9.53 -6.51 3.11
CA SER A 117 -9.76 -7.95 3.00
C SER A 117 -8.61 -8.73 2.35
N SER A 118 -7.51 -8.06 1.97
CA SER A 118 -6.37 -8.73 1.35
C SER A 118 -5.70 -9.69 2.34
N LEU A 119 -5.35 -10.87 1.83
CA LEU A 119 -4.55 -11.89 2.52
C LEU A 119 -3.13 -11.96 1.96
N ASN A 120 -2.82 -11.16 0.94
CA ASN A 120 -1.51 -11.14 0.28
C ASN A 120 -0.62 -10.03 0.85
N ILE A 121 -1.21 -8.97 1.40
CA ILE A 121 -0.52 -7.84 2.00
C ILE A 121 -0.30 -8.13 3.49
N ASP A 122 0.89 -7.80 4.00
CA ASP A 122 1.20 -7.91 5.44
C ASP A 122 0.25 -7.02 6.27
N ARG A 123 -0.25 -7.53 7.39
CA ARG A 123 -1.19 -6.81 8.26
C ARG A 123 -0.60 -5.52 8.86
N ASN A 124 0.72 -5.44 8.96
CA ASN A 124 1.43 -4.25 9.44
C ASN A 124 1.43 -3.10 8.42
N VAL A 125 1.07 -3.38 7.16
CA VAL A 125 0.95 -2.35 6.13
C VAL A 125 -0.34 -1.58 6.33
N LYS A 126 -0.21 -0.30 6.66
CA LYS A 126 -1.35 0.63 6.73
C LYS A 126 -1.51 1.35 5.40
N SER A 127 -2.75 1.45 4.91
CA SER A 127 -3.05 2.18 3.68
C SER A 127 -4.01 3.33 3.97
N TYR A 128 -3.64 4.55 3.56
CA TYR A 128 -4.49 5.74 3.68
C TYR A 128 -4.88 6.23 2.30
N ILE A 129 -6.19 6.38 2.07
CA ILE A 129 -6.70 6.95 0.83
C ILE A 129 -7.02 8.43 1.06
N ILE A 130 -6.58 9.27 0.14
CA ILE A 130 -6.78 10.72 0.16
C ILE A 130 -7.42 11.14 -1.16
N GLN A 131 -8.40 12.03 -1.11
CA GLN A 131 -8.97 12.65 -2.30
C GLN A 131 -8.18 13.90 -2.66
N ALA A 132 -7.83 14.05 -3.94
CA ALA A 132 -7.08 15.16 -4.49
C ALA A 132 -7.78 15.74 -5.72
N THR A 133 -7.28 16.89 -6.19
CA THR A 133 -7.77 17.60 -7.37
C THR A 133 -6.70 17.63 -8.48
N GLU A 134 -7.11 18.00 -9.71
CA GLU A 134 -6.11 18.20 -10.78
C GLU A 134 -5.16 19.36 -10.45
N ASP A 135 -5.63 20.40 -9.75
CA ASP A 135 -4.79 21.52 -9.34
C ASP A 135 -3.68 21.03 -8.39
N ASP A 136 -4.00 20.15 -7.43
CA ASP A 136 -3.01 19.54 -6.51
C ASP A 136 -1.95 18.76 -7.30
N ARG A 137 -2.38 18.02 -8.33
CA ARG A 137 -1.48 17.27 -9.21
C ARG A 137 -0.60 18.15 -10.07
N GLU A 138 -1.13 19.25 -10.59
CA GLU A 138 -0.34 20.22 -11.34
C GLU A 138 0.73 20.88 -10.46
N GLU A 139 0.41 21.20 -9.20
CA GLU A 139 1.38 21.73 -8.24
C GLU A 139 2.44 20.68 -7.86
N ALA A 140 2.05 19.45 -7.55
CA ALA A 140 2.99 18.35 -7.27
C ALA A 140 4.02 18.16 -8.39
N LYS A 141 3.57 18.22 -9.66
CA LYS A 141 4.44 18.15 -10.83
C LYS A 141 5.41 19.33 -10.95
N LYS A 142 4.98 20.56 -10.63
CA LYS A 142 5.86 21.75 -10.63
C LYS A 142 6.98 21.59 -9.60
N GLU A 143 6.68 20.94 -8.48
CA GLU A 143 7.62 20.65 -7.40
C GLU A 143 8.44 19.37 -7.64
N ASN A 144 8.17 18.62 -8.71
CA ASN A 144 8.82 17.36 -9.06
C ASN A 144 8.73 16.32 -7.93
N ILE A 145 7.56 16.23 -7.30
CA ILE A 145 7.20 15.25 -6.27
C ILE A 145 5.94 14.50 -6.69
N SER A 146 5.69 13.35 -6.07
CA SER A 146 4.45 12.61 -6.30
C SER A 146 3.25 13.31 -5.66
N LEU A 147 2.05 12.96 -6.15
CA LEU A 147 0.82 13.54 -5.64
C LEU A 147 0.61 13.21 -4.15
N GLY A 148 0.87 11.97 -3.72
CA GLY A 148 0.71 11.62 -2.30
C GLY A 148 1.66 12.40 -1.40
N ILE A 149 2.91 12.61 -1.81
CA ILE A 149 3.86 13.45 -1.07
C ILE A 149 3.33 14.88 -0.98
N TYR A 150 2.84 15.45 -2.09
CA TYR A 150 2.26 16.80 -2.06
C TYR A 150 1.07 16.89 -1.08
N MET A 151 0.14 15.93 -1.15
CA MET A 151 -1.02 15.88 -0.25
C MET A 151 -0.61 15.81 1.22
N LEU A 152 0.35 14.94 1.58
CA LEU A 152 0.86 14.85 2.95
C LEU A 152 1.44 16.18 3.44
N ASN A 153 2.23 16.87 2.62
CA ASN A 153 2.81 18.16 2.95
C ASN A 153 1.78 19.31 2.95
N GLY A 154 0.59 19.10 2.38
CA GLY A 154 -0.57 20.00 2.54
C GLY A 154 -1.33 19.78 3.85
N ILE A 155 -1.34 18.53 4.36
CA ILE A 155 -1.96 18.17 5.64
C ILE A 155 -1.19 18.79 6.81
N ILE A 156 0.13 18.80 6.76
CA ILE A 156 0.99 19.42 7.78
C ILE A 156 1.92 20.47 7.17
N GLN A 157 2.01 21.66 7.79
CA GLN A 157 2.93 22.70 7.31
C GLN A 157 4.37 22.40 7.75
N ASN A 158 5.20 21.83 6.86
CA ASN A 158 6.61 21.57 7.14
C ASN A 158 7.57 22.59 6.51
N ASN A 159 7.48 23.87 6.89
CA ASN A 159 8.45 24.94 6.55
C ASN A 159 8.90 25.02 5.07
N GLY A 160 8.12 24.49 4.12
CA GLY A 160 8.43 24.46 2.69
C GLY A 160 9.43 23.38 2.24
N VAL A 161 9.81 22.41 3.06
CA VAL A 161 10.62 21.25 2.62
C VAL A 161 9.72 20.02 2.51
N PRO A 162 9.50 19.47 1.30
CA PRO A 162 8.71 18.25 1.15
C PRO A 162 9.31 17.08 1.92
N MET A 163 8.51 16.41 2.74
CA MET A 163 8.89 15.17 3.43
C MET A 163 8.49 13.94 2.61
N SER A 164 9.33 12.91 2.61
CA SER A 164 8.95 11.58 2.11
C SER A 164 7.89 10.95 3.00
N VAL A 165 7.20 9.92 2.48
CA VAL A 165 6.21 9.14 3.23
C VAL A 165 6.81 8.59 4.52
N GLN A 166 7.96 7.91 4.45
CA GLN A 166 8.63 7.32 5.61
C GLN A 166 8.94 8.37 6.70
N LYS A 167 9.41 9.55 6.30
CA LYS A 167 9.72 10.63 7.24
C LYS A 167 8.44 11.21 7.86
N PHE A 168 7.37 11.34 7.09
CA PHE A 168 6.09 11.82 7.57
C PHE A 168 5.54 10.89 8.66
N VAL A 169 5.49 9.58 8.37
CA VAL A 169 4.86 8.57 9.23
C VAL A 169 5.72 8.17 10.43
N SER A 170 7.00 8.54 10.45
CA SER A 170 7.87 8.37 11.63
C SER A 170 7.48 9.28 12.80
N ASP A 171 6.65 10.30 12.58
CA ASP A 171 6.11 11.17 13.62
C ASP A 171 4.66 10.78 13.93
N LEU A 172 4.43 10.33 15.18
CA LEU A 172 3.11 9.87 15.63
C LEU A 172 2.03 10.95 15.52
N ASN A 173 2.38 12.24 15.67
CA ASN A 173 1.38 13.30 15.53
C ASN A 173 0.94 13.45 14.07
N ASN A 174 1.85 13.24 13.12
CA ASN A 174 1.53 13.29 11.71
C ASN A 174 0.63 12.11 11.31
N LEU A 175 0.87 10.92 11.87
CA LEU A 175 0.03 9.75 11.69
C LEU A 175 -1.40 9.98 12.21
N GLU A 176 -1.55 10.50 13.42
CA GLU A 176 -2.87 10.79 14.01
C GLU A 176 -3.67 11.78 13.13
N VAL A 177 -3.02 12.83 12.64
CA VAL A 177 -3.65 13.81 11.74
C VAL A 177 -4.03 13.19 10.39
N LEU A 178 -3.18 12.31 9.85
CA LEU A 178 -3.44 11.61 8.59
C LEU A 178 -4.62 10.66 8.71
N GLU A 179 -4.69 9.89 9.79
CA GLU A 179 -5.80 8.98 10.08
C GLU A 179 -7.12 9.74 10.21
N GLU A 180 -7.14 10.82 11.01
CA GLU A 180 -8.32 11.67 11.15
C GLU A 180 -8.75 12.28 9.81
N TYR A 181 -7.80 12.68 8.95
CA TYR A 181 -8.08 13.22 7.63
C TYR A 181 -8.68 12.15 6.68
N ALA A 182 -8.10 10.95 6.65
CA ALA A 182 -8.54 9.85 5.78
C ALA A 182 -9.91 9.29 6.20
N GLU A 183 -10.17 9.16 7.50
CA GLU A 183 -11.47 8.69 8.02
C GLU A 183 -12.60 9.66 7.66
N LYS A 184 -12.38 10.96 7.84
CA LYS A 184 -13.38 11.99 7.52
C LYS A 184 -13.75 12.03 6.04
N THR A 185 -12.83 11.64 5.16
CA THR A 185 -13.01 11.77 3.71
C THR A 185 -13.60 10.51 3.07
N ASN A 186 -13.39 9.33 3.67
CA ASN A 186 -13.75 8.06 3.02
C ASN A 186 -14.76 7.20 3.81
N GLY A 187 -14.94 7.40 5.11
CA GLY A 187 -15.76 6.52 5.94
C GLY A 187 -15.14 5.15 6.19
N SER A 188 -15.86 4.31 6.95
CA SER A 188 -15.42 2.99 7.41
C SER A 188 -16.22 1.88 6.73
N GLU A 189 -15.53 0.93 6.08
CA GLU A 189 -16.12 -0.14 5.25
C GLU A 189 -15.98 -1.54 5.90
N LEU A 190 -15.91 -1.59 7.24
CA LEU A 190 -15.57 -2.79 8.00
C LEU A 190 -16.51 -3.96 7.73
N VAL A 191 -17.83 -3.72 7.63
CA VAL A 191 -18.82 -4.77 7.36
C VAL A 191 -18.57 -5.45 6.01
N GLU A 192 -18.16 -4.70 5.00
CA GLU A 192 -17.90 -5.23 3.66
C GLU A 192 -16.58 -5.98 3.59
N ILE A 193 -15.57 -5.48 4.29
CA ILE A 193 -14.30 -6.18 4.49
C ILE A 193 -14.56 -7.53 5.17
N ILE A 194 -15.33 -7.55 6.25
CA ILE A 194 -15.71 -8.77 6.96
C ILE A 194 -16.46 -9.72 6.03
N GLN A 195 -17.43 -9.21 5.26
CA GLN A 195 -18.20 -10.04 4.35
C GLN A 195 -17.32 -10.63 3.23
N ALA A 196 -16.35 -9.87 2.72
CA ALA A 196 -15.38 -10.36 1.74
C ALA A 196 -14.50 -11.49 2.32
N LEU A 197 -13.98 -11.31 3.54
CA LEU A 197 -13.20 -12.34 4.26
C LEU A 197 -14.03 -13.60 4.53
N ILE A 198 -15.28 -13.45 4.98
CA ILE A 198 -16.22 -14.57 5.18
C ILE A 198 -16.46 -15.33 3.87
N ASN A 199 -16.69 -14.61 2.77
CA ASN A 199 -16.90 -15.23 1.46
C ASN A 199 -15.67 -16.03 1.01
N GLU A 200 -14.47 -15.50 1.27
CA GLU A 200 -13.22 -16.19 0.95
C GLU A 200 -13.05 -17.46 1.80
N LEU A 201 -13.37 -17.44 3.11
CA LEU A 201 -13.37 -18.64 3.97
C LEU A 201 -14.37 -19.69 3.50
N VAL A 202 -15.58 -19.26 3.11
CA VAL A 202 -16.62 -20.15 2.56
C VAL A 202 -16.12 -20.82 1.28
N SER A 203 -15.42 -20.07 0.42
CA SER A 203 -14.85 -20.60 -0.82
C SER A 203 -13.82 -21.71 -0.57
N LYS A 204 -13.10 -21.62 0.56
CA LYS A 204 -12.16 -22.63 1.06
C LYS A 204 -12.83 -23.77 1.87
N GLY A 205 -14.15 -23.75 2.01
CA GLY A 205 -14.92 -24.78 2.70
C GLY A 205 -14.90 -24.70 4.23
N ILE A 206 -14.56 -23.54 4.79
CA ILE A 206 -14.51 -23.31 6.24
C ILE A 206 -15.89 -22.94 6.77
N ASP A 207 -16.26 -23.48 7.95
CA ASP A 207 -17.48 -23.08 8.64
C ASP A 207 -17.31 -21.68 9.25
N VAL A 208 -18.19 -20.77 8.83
CA VAL A 208 -18.17 -19.35 9.21
C VAL A 208 -19.33 -18.96 10.13
N THR A 209 -20.10 -19.94 10.64
CA THR A 209 -21.31 -19.68 11.44
C THR A 209 -21.03 -18.78 12.65
N THR A 210 -19.88 -18.97 13.31
CA THR A 210 -19.45 -18.13 14.44
C THR A 210 -19.19 -16.69 14.02
N PHE A 211 -18.44 -16.47 12.93
CA PHE A 211 -18.15 -15.13 12.40
C PHE A 211 -19.41 -14.41 11.93
N GLN A 212 -20.31 -15.12 11.25
CA GLN A 212 -21.61 -14.57 10.84
C GLN A 212 -22.49 -14.20 12.04
N SER A 213 -22.46 -14.97 13.12
CA SER A 213 -23.23 -14.65 14.34
C SER A 213 -22.68 -13.39 15.01
N ARG A 214 -21.35 -13.26 15.08
CA ARG A 214 -20.66 -12.08 15.62
C ARG A 214 -20.94 -10.83 14.80
N LEU A 215 -20.85 -10.89 13.47
CA LEU A 215 -21.17 -9.77 12.58
C LEU A 215 -22.60 -9.22 12.79
N ASN A 216 -23.56 -10.09 13.15
CA ASN A 216 -24.95 -9.70 13.40
C ASN A 216 -25.24 -9.30 14.86
N SER A 217 -24.24 -9.32 15.73
CA SER A 217 -24.38 -8.98 17.15
C SER A 217 -24.24 -7.47 17.38
N GLU A 218 -25.14 -6.91 18.21
CA GLU A 218 -25.09 -5.49 18.56
C GLU A 218 -23.88 -5.20 19.48
N GLY A 219 -23.08 -4.20 19.12
CA GLY A 219 -21.89 -3.81 19.89
C GLY A 219 -20.66 -4.68 19.66
N GLU A 220 -20.66 -5.53 18.61
CA GLU A 220 -19.47 -6.26 18.18
C GLU A 220 -18.35 -5.29 17.80
N ASP A 221 -17.12 -5.59 18.25
CA ASP A 221 -15.93 -4.92 17.77
C ASP A 221 -15.57 -5.47 16.38
N LEU A 222 -15.89 -4.70 15.35
CA LEU A 222 -15.69 -5.10 13.96
C LEU A 222 -14.21 -5.17 13.57
N GLU A 223 -13.34 -4.42 14.23
CA GLU A 223 -11.90 -4.47 13.98
C GLU A 223 -11.32 -5.76 14.55
N GLU A 224 -11.70 -6.12 15.78
CA GLU A 224 -11.34 -7.41 16.38
C GLU A 224 -11.85 -8.58 15.54
N LEU A 225 -13.08 -8.49 15.01
CA LEU A 225 -13.63 -9.53 14.13
C LEU A 225 -12.85 -9.67 12.81
N ILE A 226 -12.30 -8.59 12.25
CA ILE A 226 -11.43 -8.66 11.08
C ILE A 226 -10.13 -9.39 11.41
N GLU A 227 -9.50 -9.08 12.55
CA GLU A 227 -8.27 -9.75 12.97
C GLU A 227 -8.48 -11.25 13.20
N ASP A 228 -9.57 -11.64 13.88
CA ASP A 228 -9.91 -13.05 14.07
C ASP A 228 -10.15 -13.79 12.75
N LEU A 229 -10.77 -13.13 11.77
CA LEU A 229 -10.99 -13.69 10.43
C LEU A 229 -9.66 -13.89 9.70
N LYS A 230 -8.73 -12.93 9.80
CA LYS A 230 -7.40 -13.05 9.19
C LYS A 230 -6.58 -14.15 9.89
N ASP A 231 -6.67 -14.29 11.21
CA ASP A 231 -6.01 -15.37 11.98
C ASP A 231 -6.49 -16.74 11.53
N GLN A 232 -7.79 -16.87 11.24
CA GLN A 232 -8.35 -18.10 10.69
C GLN A 232 -7.69 -18.46 9.35
N PHE A 233 -7.30 -17.50 8.51
CA PHE A 233 -6.60 -17.77 7.25
C PHE A 233 -5.15 -18.21 7.46
N GLU A 234 -4.41 -17.58 8.35
CA GLU A 234 -3.02 -17.96 8.65
C GLU A 234 -2.94 -19.38 9.20
N ASN A 235 -3.90 -19.78 10.04
CA ASN A 235 -4.00 -21.14 10.56
C ASN A 235 -4.27 -22.20 9.47
N LEU A 236 -4.78 -21.81 8.30
CA LEU A 236 -4.95 -22.72 7.15
C LEU A 236 -3.67 -22.92 6.35
N SER A 237 -2.69 -22.01 6.49
CA SER A 237 -1.40 -22.04 5.81
C SER A 237 -0.27 -22.09 6.82
N PRO A 238 0.01 -23.25 7.47
CA PRO A 238 0.97 -23.34 8.57
C PRO A 238 2.45 -23.16 8.18
N ASN A 239 2.80 -22.48 7.08
CA ASN A 239 4.17 -22.25 6.65
C ASN A 239 4.38 -20.85 6.05
N SER A 240 4.83 -19.90 6.88
CA SER A 240 6.03 -19.08 6.61
C SER A 240 6.32 -18.00 7.68
N SER A 241 6.23 -18.26 8.98
CA SER A 241 6.75 -17.32 10.01
C SER A 241 6.72 -17.91 11.43
N SER A 242 7.33 -19.08 11.64
CA SER A 242 7.72 -19.49 12.99
C SER A 242 8.91 -20.45 12.95
N SER A 243 10.11 -19.89 13.07
CA SER A 243 11.29 -20.53 13.67
C SER A 243 12.43 -19.52 13.73
N ASN A 244 12.54 -18.80 14.84
CA ASN A 244 13.83 -18.51 15.46
C ASN A 244 13.59 -18.01 16.88
N GLU A 245 13.18 -18.93 17.74
CA GLU A 245 13.50 -18.84 19.16
C GLU A 245 14.52 -19.94 19.48
N ASN A 246 15.66 -19.48 19.98
CA ASN A 246 16.58 -20.16 20.90
C ASN A 246 17.30 -21.43 20.41
N GLN A 247 18.53 -21.23 19.95
CA GLN A 247 19.65 -22.05 20.45
C GLN A 247 20.81 -21.12 20.85
N GLU A 248 20.90 -20.88 22.16
CA GLU A 248 22.19 -20.66 22.82
C GLU A 248 23.03 -21.92 22.58
N ASP A 249 24.15 -21.80 21.88
CA ASP A 249 25.24 -22.75 22.02
C ASP A 249 26.57 -21.99 22.07
N GLU A 250 27.01 -21.87 23.31
CA GLU A 250 28.34 -21.57 23.80
C GLU A 250 29.41 -22.39 23.05
N TYR A 251 30.27 -21.74 22.26
CA TYR A 251 31.59 -22.30 21.94
C TYR A 251 32.71 -21.33 22.28
N LYS A 252 33.54 -21.85 23.19
CA LYS A 252 34.67 -21.27 23.89
C LYS A 252 35.78 -20.80 22.95
N LEU A 253 36.41 -19.71 23.36
CA LEU A 253 37.78 -19.36 23.02
C LEU A 253 38.72 -20.49 23.46
N GLU A 254 39.52 -21.00 22.52
CA GLU A 254 40.84 -21.55 22.83
C GLU A 254 41.87 -20.85 21.96
N ASP A 255 42.64 -19.99 22.61
CA ASP A 255 43.94 -19.52 22.15
C ASP A 255 44.87 -20.72 21.93
N LYS A 256 45.53 -20.78 20.78
CA LYS A 256 46.87 -21.37 20.69
C LYS A 256 47.78 -20.48 19.84
N GLU A 257 48.83 -20.06 20.54
CA GLU A 257 49.98 -19.33 20.06
C GLU A 257 50.75 -20.09 18.97
N GLU A 258 51.46 -19.27 18.20
CA GLU A 258 52.69 -19.47 17.42
C GLU A 258 53.39 -20.82 17.52
N ASP A 259 53.83 -21.34 16.37
CA ASP A 259 55.22 -21.77 16.21
C ASP A 259 55.67 -21.52 14.77
N ASP A 260 56.85 -20.90 14.72
CA ASP A 260 57.68 -20.51 13.59
C ASP A 260 58.40 -21.74 12.97
N ASP A 261 59.12 -21.49 11.88
CA ASP A 261 60.19 -22.30 11.26
C ASP A 261 59.92 -22.89 9.85
N HIS A 262 60.36 -22.10 8.87
CA HIS A 262 61.47 -22.35 7.93
C HIS A 262 61.65 -23.69 7.17
N GLU A 263 61.95 -23.50 5.87
CA GLU A 263 62.83 -24.30 4.97
C GLU A 263 62.23 -25.63 4.45
N ASP A 264 62.29 -26.05 3.17
CA ASP A 264 63.18 -25.73 2.04
C ASP A 264 62.54 -26.10 0.69
N GLU A 265 63.03 -25.39 -0.34
CA GLU A 265 63.36 -25.70 -1.75
C GLU A 265 62.80 -26.88 -2.59
N GLU A 266 62.92 -26.62 -3.91
CA GLU A 266 62.89 -27.50 -5.10
C GLU A 266 61.51 -27.94 -5.62
N ASP A 267 61.17 -27.88 -6.91
CA ASP A 267 61.81 -27.47 -8.17
C ASP A 267 60.67 -27.36 -9.21
N ASP A 268 60.84 -26.54 -10.27
CA ASP A 268 60.58 -26.92 -11.67
C ASP A 268 60.50 -25.69 -12.60
N ASP A 269 61.51 -25.62 -13.47
CA ASP A 269 61.65 -25.01 -14.83
C ASP A 269 61.52 -23.49 -15.08
#